data_AF-A0A924PZT9-F1
#
_entry.id   AF-A0A924PZT9-F1
#
_cell.length_a   1.000
_cell.length_b   1.000
_cell.length_c   1.000
_cell.angle_alpha   90.00
_cell.angle_beta   90.00
_cell.angle_gamma   90.00
#
_symmetry.space_group_name_H-M   'P 1'
#
loop_
_entity.id
_entity.type
_entity.pdbx_description
1 polymer ?
#
loop_
_entity_poly.entity_id
_entity_poly.type
_entity_poly.pdbx_seq_one_letter_code
_entity_poly.pdbx_strand_id
1 'polypeptide(L)'
;MLRQEDLARVPDFAGQRVRQASVVVQVVDGTPLRMVHSTFSILDIRPDGFLDVDGLNTQQIARLDVRFDCSRPVDEVAGGPVIDAAQRFVARGGSWESDARLLRRIEAAALGAAVVPSGSAASVKCWRRGSSSTRQH
;
A
#
# COMPACT_ATOMS: atom_id res chain seq x y z
N MET A 1 7.92 3.09 -5.59
CA MET A 1 6.85 3.98 -5.11
C MET A 1 6.64 5.07 -6.13
N LEU A 2 5.40 5.51 -6.28
CA LEU A 2 5.00 6.46 -7.31
C LEU A 2 5.40 7.87 -6.86
N ARG A 3 6.28 8.55 -7.60
CA ARG A 3 6.79 9.90 -7.28
C ARG A 3 5.78 11.05 -7.46
N GLN A 4 4.47 10.83 -7.26
CA GLN A 4 3.44 11.86 -7.52
C GLN A 4 2.26 11.88 -6.53
N GLU A 5 2.41 11.27 -5.35
CA GLU A 5 1.34 11.21 -4.34
C GLU A 5 1.06 12.59 -3.69
N ASP A 6 2.03 13.49 -3.81
CA ASP A 6 2.05 14.88 -3.37
C ASP A 6 1.22 15.84 -4.25
N LEU A 7 0.79 15.42 -5.45
CA LEU A 7 0.12 16.30 -6.41
C LEU A 7 -1.40 16.16 -6.44
N ALA A 8 -1.95 15.09 -5.87
CA ALA A 8 -3.38 14.81 -5.90
C ALA A 8 -4.03 15.07 -4.53
N ARG A 9 -4.94 16.05 -4.48
CA ARG A 9 -5.80 16.27 -3.30
C ARG A 9 -6.93 15.24 -3.28
N VAL A 10 -7.28 14.80 -2.07
CA VAL A 10 -8.46 13.97 -1.82
C VAL A 10 -9.35 14.67 -0.77
N PRO A 11 -10.13 15.69 -1.16
CA PRO A 11 -10.84 16.56 -0.23
C PRO A 11 -11.81 15.82 0.70
N ASP A 12 -12.45 14.75 0.21
CA ASP A 12 -13.41 13.95 0.97
C ASP A 12 -12.81 13.31 2.23
N PHE A 13 -11.48 13.20 2.29
CA PHE A 13 -10.74 12.67 3.43
C PHE A 13 -9.90 13.72 4.16
N ALA A 14 -10.06 15.00 3.88
CA ALA A 14 -9.25 16.06 4.50
C ALA A 14 -9.30 16.00 6.05
N GLY A 15 -8.12 16.03 6.67
CA GLY A 15 -7.96 15.93 8.13
C GLY A 15 -8.25 14.55 8.72
N GLN A 16 -8.46 13.53 7.89
CA GLN A 16 -8.79 12.17 8.34
C GLN A 16 -7.59 11.23 8.26
N ARG A 17 -7.67 10.20 9.10
CA ARG A 17 -6.76 9.06 9.09
C ARG A 17 -7.45 7.87 8.44
N VAL A 18 -6.97 7.45 7.27
CA VAL A 18 -7.68 6.54 6.37
C VAL A 18 -6.97 5.20 6.26
N ARG A 19 -7.74 4.11 6.24
CA ARG A 19 -7.22 2.77 5.89
C ARG A 19 -7.19 2.60 4.38
N GLN A 20 -6.00 2.46 3.82
CA GLN A 20 -5.77 2.16 2.42
C GLN A 20 -5.50 0.66 2.23
N ALA A 21 -6.15 0.08 1.22
CA ALA A 21 -5.71 -1.16 0.58
C ALA A 21 -5.22 -0.83 -0.84
N SER A 22 -3.95 -1.10 -1.12
CA SER A 22 -3.39 -1.00 -2.47
C SER A 22 -3.30 -2.41 -3.05
N VAL A 23 -3.93 -2.63 -4.20
CA VAL A 23 -4.04 -3.95 -4.82
C VAL A 23 -3.46 -3.93 -6.23
N VAL A 24 -2.75 -5.00 -6.57
CA VAL A 24 -2.30 -5.26 -7.93
C VAL A 24 -3.18 -6.37 -8.48
N VAL A 25 -3.83 -6.10 -9.61
CA VAL A 25 -4.65 -7.08 -10.33
C VAL A 25 -3.96 -7.49 -11.63
N GLN A 26 -4.07 -8.76 -11.98
CA GLN A 26 -3.75 -9.22 -13.32
C GLN A 26 -4.87 -8.81 -14.26
N VAL A 27 -4.50 -8.21 -15.39
CA VAL A 27 -5.43 -7.82 -16.45
C VAL A 27 -5.03 -8.53 -17.74
N VAL A 28 -5.98 -9.23 -18.37
CA VAL A 28 -5.82 -9.91 -19.66
C VAL A 28 -6.88 -9.35 -20.60
N ASP A 29 -6.47 -8.87 -21.77
CA ASP A 29 -7.37 -8.26 -22.77
C ASP A 29 -8.30 -7.18 -22.19
N GLY A 30 -7.78 -6.38 -21.26
CA GLY A 30 -8.54 -5.32 -20.58
C GLY A 30 -9.47 -5.81 -19.45
N THR A 31 -9.55 -7.11 -19.20
CA THR A 31 -10.38 -7.70 -18.15
C THR A 31 -9.56 -8.05 -16.91
N PRO A 32 -9.89 -7.53 -15.71
CA PRO A 32 -9.29 -7.97 -14.45
C PRO A 32 -9.63 -9.43 -14.16
N LEU A 33 -8.61 -10.27 -13.99
CA LEU A 33 -8.77 -11.71 -13.80
C LEU A 33 -8.64 -12.14 -12.33
N ARG A 34 -7.60 -11.66 -11.65
CA ARG A 34 -7.33 -11.99 -10.25
C ARG A 34 -6.49 -10.94 -9.56
N MET A 35 -6.62 -10.83 -8.24
CA MET A 35 -5.68 -10.08 -7.41
C MET A 35 -4.38 -10.88 -7.25
N VAL A 36 -3.24 -10.26 -7.50
CA VAL A 36 -1.91 -10.91 -7.39
C VAL A 36 -1.10 -10.39 -6.21
N HIS A 37 -1.42 -9.20 -5.70
CA HIS A 37 -0.77 -8.63 -4.55
C HIS A 37 -1.67 -7.62 -3.84
N SER A 38 -1.52 -7.50 -2.53
CA SER A 38 -2.17 -6.46 -1.73
C SER A 38 -1.20 -5.92 -0.67
N THR A 39 -1.30 -4.62 -0.40
CA THR A 39 -0.66 -3.97 0.73
C THR A 39 -1.66 -3.11 1.51
N PHE A 40 -1.46 -3.03 2.81
CA PHE A 40 -2.36 -2.35 3.73
C PHE A 40 -1.60 -1.28 4.50
N SER A 41 -2.10 -0.05 4.44
CA SER A 41 -1.48 1.11 5.09
C SER A 41 -2.53 2.01 5.70
N ILE A 42 -2.15 2.70 6.76
CA ILE A 42 -2.89 3.83 7.31
C ILE A 42 -2.25 5.09 6.75
N LEU A 43 -3.06 5.94 6.15
CA LEU A 43 -2.66 7.21 5.57
C LEU A 43 -3.17 8.34 6.44
N ASP A 44 -2.35 9.34 6.67
CA ASP A 44 -2.76 10.59 7.28
C ASP A 44 -2.99 11.61 6.15
N ILE A 45 -4.23 12.11 6.04
CA ILE A 45 -4.60 13.14 5.07
C ILE A 45 -4.63 14.47 5.81
N ARG A 46 -3.78 15.40 5.39
CA ARG A 46 -3.65 16.72 5.98
C ARG A 46 -4.96 17.51 5.87
N PRO A 47 -5.17 18.55 6.70
CA PRO A 47 -6.39 19.36 6.66
C PRO A 47 -6.65 20.03 5.30
N ASP A 48 -5.60 20.26 4.52
CA ASP A 48 -5.68 20.76 3.16
C ASP A 48 -5.96 19.63 2.14
N GLY A 49 -6.30 18.42 2.55
CA GLY A 49 -6.68 17.32 1.67
C GLY A 49 -5.51 16.65 0.92
N PHE A 50 -4.26 17.02 1.23
CA PHE A 50 -3.09 16.32 0.68
C PHE A 50 -2.66 15.17 1.58
N LEU A 51 -2.08 14.13 1.00
CA LEU A 51 -1.42 13.08 1.74
C LEU A 51 -0.22 13.66 2.53
N ASP A 52 -0.04 13.21 3.77
CA ASP A 52 1.22 13.37 4.50
C ASP A 52 2.25 12.36 3.96
N VAL A 53 2.97 12.77 2.91
CA VAL A 53 3.95 11.93 2.21
C VAL A 53 5.15 11.62 3.10
N ASP A 54 5.58 12.58 3.94
CA ASP A 54 6.71 12.39 4.85
C ASP A 54 6.35 11.34 5.91
N GLY A 55 5.17 11.47 6.53
CA GLY A 55 4.65 10.48 7.47
C GLY A 55 4.51 9.09 6.84
N LEU A 56 4.00 9.00 5.61
CA LEU A 56 3.90 7.75 4.88
C LEU A 56 5.28 7.13 4.60
N ASN A 57 6.26 7.92 4.18
CA ASN A 57 7.61 7.44 3.87
C ASN A 57 8.30 6.93 5.14
N THR A 58 8.21 7.67 6.25
CA THR A 58 8.72 7.23 7.56
C THR A 58 8.09 5.89 7.97
N GLN A 59 6.78 5.72 7.79
CA GLN A 59 6.11 4.44 8.08
C GLN A 59 6.61 3.31 7.18
N GLN A 60 6.87 3.56 5.90
CA GLN A 60 7.33 2.55 4.96
C GLN A 60 8.77 2.12 5.24
N ILE A 61 9.65 3.07 5.57
CA ILE A 61 11.03 2.80 6.00
C ILE A 61 11.02 1.93 7.27
N ALA A 62 10.26 2.34 8.29
CA ALA A 62 10.14 1.59 9.55
C ALA A 62 9.66 0.14 9.33
N ARG A 63 8.74 -0.09 8.38
CA ARG A 63 8.29 -1.45 8.04
C ARG A 63 9.35 -2.29 7.35
N LEU A 64 10.15 -1.68 6.49
CA LEU A 64 11.27 -2.37 5.84
C LEU A 64 12.31 -2.77 6.89
N ASP A 65 12.68 -1.85 7.77
CA ASP A 65 13.67 -2.09 8.83
C ASP A 65 13.24 -3.26 9.73
N VAL A 66 11.99 -3.25 10.22
CA VAL A 66 11.43 -4.35 11.02
C VAL A 66 11.45 -5.68 10.26
N ARG A 67 11.15 -5.68 8.95
CA ARG A 67 11.13 -6.90 8.14
C ARG A 67 12.52 -7.47 7.90
N PHE A 68 13.51 -6.61 7.63
CA PHE A 68 14.89 -7.04 7.43
C PHE A 68 15.50 -7.61 8.71
N ASP A 69 15.16 -7.04 9.87
CA ASP A 69 15.63 -7.55 11.15
C ASP A 69 15.06 -8.93 11.49
N CYS A 70 13.79 -9.22 11.17
CA CYS A 70 13.23 -10.57 11.31
C CYS A 70 13.89 -11.62 10.40
N SER A 71 14.61 -11.19 9.35
CA SER A 71 15.27 -12.07 8.38
C SER A 71 16.77 -12.23 8.59
N ARG A 72 17.37 -11.54 9.58
CA ARG A 72 18.80 -11.65 9.88
C ARG A 72 19.09 -12.97 10.62
N PRO A 73 20.10 -13.75 10.20
CA PRO A 73 20.57 -14.86 11.00
C PRO A 73 21.13 -14.32 12.33
N VAL A 74 20.78 -14.98 13.44
CA VAL A 74 21.32 -14.68 14.76
C VAL A 74 22.80 -15.05 14.74
N ASP A 75 23.68 -14.07 14.53
CA ASP A 75 25.10 -14.27 14.77
C ASP A 75 25.35 -14.03 16.28
N GLU A 76 25.74 -15.09 16.98
CA GLU A 76 25.74 -15.18 18.44
C GLU A 76 26.92 -14.47 19.13
N VAL A 77 27.78 -13.75 18.39
CA VAL A 77 29.12 -13.36 18.89
C VAL A 77 29.39 -11.84 18.96
N ALA A 78 28.51 -10.98 18.46
CA ALA A 78 28.60 -9.53 18.72
C ALA A 78 27.22 -8.98 19.02
N GLY A 79 27.11 -8.22 20.12
CA GLY A 79 25.85 -7.75 20.71
C GLY A 79 24.76 -7.48 19.66
N GLY A 80 23.65 -8.21 19.79
CA GLY A 80 22.57 -8.25 18.80
C GLY A 80 22.08 -6.85 18.39
N PRO A 81 21.44 -6.73 17.21
CA PRO A 81 21.08 -5.45 16.64
C PRO A 81 20.32 -4.59 17.65
N VAL A 82 20.89 -3.42 17.99
CA VAL A 82 20.20 -2.43 18.82
C VAL A 82 19.11 -1.81 17.96
N ILE A 83 17.89 -2.29 18.15
CA ILE A 83 16.72 -1.83 17.41
C ILE A 83 16.11 -0.65 18.16
N ASP A 84 15.95 0.47 17.48
CA ASP A 84 15.13 1.57 17.98
C ASP A 84 13.67 1.08 18.10
N ALA A 85 13.23 0.90 19.35
CA ALA A 85 11.88 0.44 19.66
C ALA A 85 10.81 1.36 19.04
N ALA A 86 11.10 2.64 18.83
CA ALA A 86 10.19 3.58 18.18
C ALA A 86 9.79 3.14 16.77
N GLN A 87 10.70 2.51 16.02
CA GLN A 87 10.43 2.00 14.67
C GLN A 87 9.32 0.95 14.65
N ARG A 88 9.22 0.11 15.70
CA ARG A 88 8.13 -0.87 15.81
C ARG A 88 6.77 -0.20 16.00
N PHE A 89 6.72 0.90 16.75
CA PHE A 89 5.49 1.66 16.95
C PHE A 89 5.08 2.41 15.69
N VAL A 90 6.04 3.00 14.98
CA VAL A 90 5.80 3.66 13.68
C VAL A 90 5.30 2.64 12.65
N ALA A 91 5.96 1.48 12.52
CA ALA A 91 5.57 0.42 11.59
C ALA A 91 4.17 -0.14 11.89
N ARG A 92 3.87 -0.43 13.16
CA ARG A 92 2.55 -0.91 13.60
C ARG A 92 1.48 0.16 13.45
N GLY A 93 1.78 1.39 13.85
CA GLY A 93 0.87 2.53 13.76
C GLY A 93 0.49 2.85 12.32
N GLY A 94 1.40 2.63 11.37
CA GLY A 94 1.13 2.78 9.95
C GLY A 94 0.43 1.60 9.29
N SER A 95 0.34 0.43 9.93
CA SER A 95 -0.18 -0.79 9.30
C SER A 95 -1.56 -1.17 9.83
N TRP A 96 -2.33 -1.89 9.01
CA TRP A 96 -3.56 -2.54 9.44
C TRP A 96 -3.69 -3.88 8.71
N GLU A 97 -4.47 -4.79 9.28
CA GLU A 97 -4.74 -6.10 8.67
C GLU A 97 -6.21 -6.21 8.29
N SER A 98 -6.48 -6.71 7.08
CA SER A 98 -7.82 -7.05 6.66
C SER A 98 -8.18 -8.44 7.16
N ASP A 99 -9.38 -8.61 7.72
CA ASP A 99 -9.94 -9.94 7.88
C ASP A 99 -10.29 -10.57 6.52
N ALA A 100 -10.51 -11.89 6.51
CA ALA A 100 -10.80 -12.63 5.28
C ALA A 100 -12.08 -12.17 4.57
N ARG A 101 -13.07 -11.64 5.31
CA ARG A 101 -14.33 -11.15 4.71
C ARG A 101 -14.10 -9.83 3.99
N LEU A 102 -13.35 -8.92 4.59
CA LEU A 102 -13.00 -7.65 4.01
C LEU A 102 -12.07 -7.83 2.81
N LEU A 103 -11.11 -8.75 2.88
CA LEU A 103 -10.24 -9.07 1.75
C LEU A 103 -11.04 -9.55 0.53
N ARG A 104 -12.02 -10.45 0.73
CA ARG A 104 -12.91 -10.90 -0.36
C ARG A 104 -13.71 -9.75 -0.97
N ARG A 105 -14.15 -8.78 -0.17
CA ARG A 105 -14.85 -7.59 -0.67
C ARG A 105 -13.94 -6.67 -1.46
N ILE A 106 -12.71 -6.47 -0.99
CA ILE A 106 -11.68 -5.71 -1.71
C ILE A 106 -11.38 -6.37 -3.05
N GLU A 107 -11.21 -7.70 -3.07
CA GLU A 107 -10.99 -8.47 -4.30
C GLU A 107 -12.18 -8.34 -5.25
N ALA A 108 -13.41 -8.56 -4.76
CA ALA A 108 -14.61 -8.41 -5.57
C ALA A 108 -14.73 -7.01 -6.18
N ALA A 109 -14.46 -5.96 -5.40
CA ALA A 109 -14.47 -4.58 -5.90
C ALA A 109 -13.36 -4.34 -6.94
N ALA A 110 -12.15 -4.85 -6.70
CA ALA A 110 -11.01 -4.71 -7.61
C ALA A 110 -11.22 -5.45 -8.95
N LEU A 111 -12.00 -6.54 -8.94
CA LEU A 111 -12.39 -7.29 -10.12
C LEU A 111 -13.69 -6.78 -10.78
N GLY A 112 -14.27 -5.70 -10.27
CA GLY A 112 -15.49 -5.10 -10.83
C GLY A 112 -16.79 -5.82 -10.47
N ALA A 113 -16.76 -6.76 -9.52
CA ALA A 113 -17.89 -7.57 -9.10
C ALA A 113 -18.69 -6.98 -7.91
N ALA A 114 -18.29 -5.82 -7.37
CA ALA A 114 -18.99 -5.17 -6.25
C ALA A 114 -19.03 -3.64 -6.39
N VAL A 115 -20.14 -3.04 -5.95
CA VAL A 115 -20.28 -1.59 -5.78
C VAL A 115 -19.52 -1.16 -4.53
N VAL A 116 -18.67 -0.13 -4.68
CA VAL A 116 -17.93 0.46 -3.57
C VAL A 116 -18.88 1.32 -2.72
N PRO A 117 -18.94 1.16 -1.39
CA PRO A 117 -19.83 1.94 -0.55
C PRO A 117 -19.48 3.44 -0.58
N SER A 118 -20.49 4.32 -0.49
CA SER A 118 -20.33 5.78 -0.36
C SER A 118 -19.57 6.10 0.93
N GLY A 119 -18.30 6.48 0.83
CA GLY A 119 -17.36 6.62 1.95
C GLY A 119 -16.08 5.79 1.78
N SER A 120 -15.99 4.98 0.72
CA SER A 120 -14.75 4.35 0.26
C SER A 120 -14.47 4.81 -1.17
N ALA A 121 -13.23 5.21 -1.46
CA ALA A 121 -12.78 5.50 -2.81
C ALA A 121 -11.90 4.33 -3.29
N ALA A 122 -12.24 3.74 -4.43
CA ALA A 122 -11.41 2.74 -5.09
C ALA A 122 -10.76 3.37 -6.32
N SER A 123 -9.44 3.50 -6.29
CA SER A 123 -8.64 3.89 -7.46
C SER A 123 -7.88 2.67 -7.95
N VAL A 124 -8.36 2.03 -9.02
CA VAL A 124 -7.64 0.93 -9.66
C VAL A 124 -6.61 1.51 -10.62
N LYS A 125 -5.34 1.57 -10.20
CA LYS A 125 -4.25 2.00 -11.06
C LYS A 125 -3.74 0.79 -11.86
N CYS A 126 -4.29 0.62 -13.07
CA CYS A 126 -3.95 -0.48 -13.94
C CYS A 126 -2.55 -0.29 -14.56
N TRP A 127 -1.62 -1.20 -14.26
CA TRP A 127 -0.28 -1.18 -14.83
C TRP A 127 -0.24 -2.08 -16.08
N ARG A 128 -0.16 -1.48 -17.28
CA ARG A 128 0.17 -2.24 -18.50
C ARG A 128 1.66 -2.59 -18.44
N ARG A 129 1.99 -3.88 -18.41
CA ARG A 129 3.34 -4.34 -18.72
C ARG A 129 3.58 -4.03 -20.19
N GLY A 130 4.50 -3.11 -20.49
CA GLY A 130 4.88 -2.79 -21.86
C GLY A 130 5.41 -4.04 -22.56
N SER A 131 4.68 -4.49 -23.58
CA SER A 131 5.17 -5.49 -24.54
C SER A 131 6.02 -4.75 -25.55
N SER A 132 7.34 -4.74 -25.36
CA SER A 132 8.29 -4.35 -26.39
C SER A 132 8.25 -5.39 -27.52
N SER A 133 7.53 -5.07 -28.60
CA SER A 133 7.69 -5.73 -29.90
C SER A 133 8.32 -4.73 -30.85
N THR A 134 9.65 -4.74 -30.91
CA THR A 134 10.40 -4.12 -31.99
C THR A 134 10.30 -5.05 -33.20
N ARG A 135 9.53 -4.67 -34.22
CA ARG A 135 9.72 -5.16 -35.59
C ARG A 135 10.03 -3.94 -36.46
N GLN A 136 11.30 -3.82 -36.82
CA GLN A 136 11.77 -2.91 -37.86
C GLN A 136 11.38 -3.50 -39.22
N HIS A 137 10.90 -2.63 -40.11
CA HIS A 137 11.00 -2.80 -41.55
C HIS A 137 12.15 -1.94 -42.04
#